data_AF-A0A4R3TII3-F1
#
_entry.id   AF-A0A4R3TII3-F1
#
_cell.length_a   1.000
_cell.length_b   1.000
_cell.length_c   1.000
_cell.angle_alpha   90.00
_cell.angle_beta   90.00
_cell.angle_gamma   90.00
#
_symmetry.space_group_name_H-M   'P 1'
#
loop_
_entity.id
_entity.type
_entity.pdbx_description
1 polymer ?
#
loop_
_entity_poly.entity_id
_entity_poly.type
_entity_poly.pdbx_seq_one_letter_code
_entity_poly.pdbx_strand_id
1 'polypeptide(L)'
;MTTKSPQDIYELAAQEDRSAIRLRISIPAGFRASGTKGFQTAVRDLSLSGFSATAISRIHPGTYCWLTLPGMEALPARVIWWEDGLVGCAFEQLLNPIILENVLARWRGQGS
;
A
#
# COMPACT_ATOMS: atom_id res chain seq x y z
N MET A 1 9.16 26.53 -0.38
CA MET A 1 8.34 25.31 -0.48
C MET A 1 8.87 24.51 -1.66
N THR A 2 9.80 23.58 -1.42
CA THR A 2 10.46 22.85 -2.49
C THR A 2 9.58 21.67 -2.89
N THR A 3 8.79 21.82 -3.94
CA THR A 3 8.12 20.70 -4.62
C THR A 3 9.20 19.74 -5.10
N LYS A 4 9.25 18.53 -4.52
CA LYS A 4 10.14 17.46 -4.97
C LYS A 4 9.92 17.23 -6.47
N SER A 5 10.99 17.23 -7.24
CA SER A 5 10.95 17.11 -8.70
C SER A 5 10.51 15.68 -9.05
N PRO A 6 9.92 15.43 -10.24
CA PRO A 6 9.56 14.09 -10.68
C PRO A 6 10.73 13.09 -10.65
N GLN A 7 11.96 13.60 -10.79
CA GLN A 7 13.21 12.83 -10.71
C GLN A 7 13.50 12.35 -9.26
N ASP A 8 13.29 13.19 -8.25
CA ASP A 8 13.47 12.83 -6.82
C ASP A 8 12.48 11.74 -6.38
N ILE A 9 11.27 11.77 -6.94
CA ILE A 9 10.21 10.80 -6.66
C ILE A 9 10.56 9.43 -7.29
N TYR A 10 11.11 9.43 -8.51
CA TYR A 10 11.55 8.22 -9.19
C TYR A 10 12.78 7.59 -8.50
N GLU A 11 13.72 8.41 -8.05
CA GLU A 11 14.85 7.94 -7.23
C GLU A 11 14.38 7.34 -5.90
N LEU A 12 13.42 7.95 -5.20
CA LEU A 12 12.85 7.36 -3.98
C LEU A 12 12.17 6.00 -4.24
N ALA A 13 11.41 5.88 -5.34
CA ALA A 13 10.75 4.63 -5.72
C ALA A 13 11.74 3.56 -6.19
N ALA A 14 12.82 3.94 -6.89
CA ALA A 14 13.88 3.05 -7.33
C ALA A 14 14.79 2.60 -6.17
N GLN A 15 14.93 3.43 -5.12
CA GLN A 15 15.61 3.11 -3.87
C GLN A 15 14.79 2.23 -2.93
N GLU A 16 13.49 2.00 -3.21
CA GLU A 16 12.74 0.86 -2.65
C GLU A 16 13.21 -0.46 -3.30
N ASP A 17 14.54 -0.64 -3.39
CA ASP A 17 15.18 -1.89 -3.77
C ASP A 17 14.76 -2.96 -2.75
N ARG A 18 14.47 -4.15 -3.25
CA ARG A 18 13.62 -5.20 -2.65
C ARG A 18 14.18 -5.83 -1.35
N SER A 19 15.18 -5.22 -0.72
CA SER A 19 15.71 -5.54 0.61
C SER A 19 15.46 -4.44 1.66
N ALA A 20 14.64 -3.44 1.38
CA ALA A 20 14.23 -2.47 2.41
C ALA A 20 13.54 -3.19 3.58
N ILE A 21 13.94 -2.86 4.81
CA ILE A 21 13.40 -3.44 6.04
C ILE A 21 11.89 -3.15 6.09
N ARG A 22 11.07 -4.12 5.67
CA ARG A 22 9.61 -4.00 5.73
C ARG A 22 9.22 -4.06 7.19
N LEU A 23 9.08 -2.89 7.80
CA LEU A 23 8.53 -2.76 9.14
C LEU A 23 7.18 -3.44 9.11
N ARG A 24 7.07 -4.56 9.84
CA ARG A 24 5.81 -5.29 9.98
C ARG A 24 4.81 -4.37 10.67
N ILE A 25 4.03 -3.66 9.87
CA ILE A 25 2.95 -2.81 10.33
C ILE A 25 1.66 -3.60 10.23
N SER A 26 0.71 -3.29 11.11
CA SER A 26 -0.62 -3.84 11.02
C SER A 26 -1.67 -2.75 10.98
N ILE A 27 -2.07 -2.34 9.77
CA ILE A 27 -3.06 -1.28 9.59
C ILE A 27 -4.39 -1.90 9.15
N PRO A 28 -5.47 -1.79 9.94
CA PRO A 28 -6.80 -2.17 9.48
C PRO A 28 -7.20 -1.27 8.32
N ALA A 29 -7.71 -1.85 7.24
CA ALA A 29 -8.06 -1.11 6.02
C ALA A 29 -9.24 -1.75 5.30
N GLY A 30 -9.91 -0.97 4.46
CA GLY A 30 -10.83 -1.51 3.45
C GLY A 30 -10.05 -1.88 2.19
N PHE A 31 -10.35 -3.02 1.60
CA PHE A 31 -9.82 -3.42 0.29
C PHE A 31 -10.95 -3.81 -0.63
N ARG A 32 -10.90 -3.35 -1.88
CA ARG A 32 -11.88 -3.70 -2.91
C ARG A 32 -11.16 -3.99 -4.22
N ALA A 33 -11.23 -5.23 -4.70
CA ALA A 33 -10.86 -5.56 -6.07
C ALA A 33 -12.01 -5.25 -7.02
N SER A 34 -11.69 -4.86 -8.26
CA SER A 34 -12.68 -4.62 -9.30
C SER A 34 -13.55 -5.87 -9.52
N GLY A 35 -14.85 -5.65 -9.70
CA GLY A 35 -15.83 -6.73 -9.86
C GLY A 35 -16.16 -7.49 -8.58
N THR A 36 -15.62 -7.10 -7.41
CA THR A 36 -15.91 -7.75 -6.12
C THR A 36 -16.42 -6.76 -5.08
N LYS A 37 -17.12 -7.28 -4.06
CA LYS A 37 -17.47 -6.49 -2.88
C LYS A 37 -16.20 -6.19 -2.07
N GLY A 38 -16.09 -4.98 -1.55
CA GLY A 38 -15.00 -4.63 -0.63
C GLY A 38 -15.11 -5.40 0.69
N PHE A 39 -13.96 -5.66 1.32
CA PHE A 39 -13.83 -6.35 2.60
C PHE A 39 -12.80 -5.66 3.51
N GLN A 40 -12.86 -5.97 4.81
CA GLN A 40 -11.87 -5.51 5.78
C GLN A 40 -10.61 -6.36 5.65
N THR A 41 -9.46 -5.71 5.55
CA THR A 41 -8.14 -6.31 5.43
C THR A 41 -7.20 -5.69 6.47
N ALA A 42 -5.99 -6.22 6.52
CA ALA A 42 -4.91 -5.74 7.32
C ALA A 42 -3.68 -5.53 6.41
N VAL A 43 -3.28 -4.28 6.20
CA VAL A 43 -2.06 -3.94 5.45
C VAL A 43 -0.86 -4.39 6.27
N ARG A 44 0.03 -5.18 5.66
CA ARG A 44 1.21 -5.80 6.30
C ARG A 44 2.50 -5.00 6.05
N ASP A 45 2.53 -4.30 4.93
CA ASP A 45 3.63 -3.44 4.49
C ASP A 45 3.05 -2.32 3.62
N LEU A 46 3.61 -1.11 3.73
CA LEU A 46 3.19 0.08 3.00
C LEU A 46 4.42 0.87 2.60
N SER A 47 4.46 1.24 1.32
CA SER A 47 5.58 1.86 0.63
C SER A 47 5.06 3.06 -0.20
N LEU A 48 5.95 3.83 -0.83
CA LEU A 48 5.50 4.89 -1.75
C LEU A 48 4.82 4.33 -2.99
N SER A 49 5.34 3.21 -3.50
CA SER A 49 4.90 2.60 -4.74
C SER A 49 3.83 1.54 -4.56
N GLY A 50 3.64 1.01 -3.36
CA GLY A 50 2.65 -0.04 -3.17
C GLY A 50 2.44 -0.46 -1.73
N PHE A 51 1.78 -1.60 -1.59
CA PHE A 51 1.47 -2.21 -0.30
C PHE A 51 1.29 -3.72 -0.44
N SER A 52 1.32 -4.42 0.70
CA SER A 52 0.80 -5.78 0.80
C SER A 52 -0.30 -5.86 1.86
N ALA A 53 -1.30 -6.70 1.62
CA ALA A 53 -2.43 -6.84 2.52
C ALA A 53 -2.94 -8.29 2.56
N THR A 54 -3.61 -8.65 3.64
CA THR A 54 -4.27 -9.96 3.76
C THR A 54 -5.49 -10.05 2.83
N ALA A 55 -5.57 -11.10 2.03
CA ALA A 55 -6.67 -11.35 1.12
C ALA A 55 -7.41 -12.61 1.55
N ILE A 56 -8.75 -12.52 1.60
CA ILE A 56 -9.62 -13.65 2.00
C ILE A 56 -9.70 -14.70 0.88
N SER A 57 -9.46 -14.29 -0.37
CA SER A 57 -9.45 -15.16 -1.54
C SER A 57 -8.32 -14.79 -2.49
N ARG A 58 -8.08 -15.66 -3.48
CA ARG A 58 -7.13 -15.38 -4.56
C ARG A 58 -7.62 -14.21 -5.41
N ILE A 59 -6.73 -13.27 -5.68
CA ILE A 59 -6.98 -12.13 -6.58
C ILE A 59 -5.93 -12.19 -7.69
N HIS A 60 -6.37 -12.10 -8.94
CA HIS A 60 -5.47 -12.25 -10.08
C HIS A 60 -4.58 -11.02 -10.27
N PRO A 61 -3.27 -11.20 -10.58
CA PRO A 61 -2.41 -10.13 -11.07
C PRO A 61 -3.05 -9.36 -12.24
N GLY A 62 -2.82 -8.05 -12.29
CA GLY A 62 -3.43 -7.13 -13.25
C GLY A 62 -4.80 -6.60 -12.82
N THR A 63 -5.41 -7.17 -11.78
CA THR A 63 -6.72 -6.72 -11.29
C THR A 63 -6.62 -5.32 -10.69
N TYR A 64 -7.48 -4.40 -11.14
CA TYR A 64 -7.59 -3.07 -10.56
C TYR A 64 -8.23 -3.16 -9.18
N CYS A 65 -7.75 -2.37 -8.23
CA CYS A 65 -8.21 -2.43 -6.85
C CYS A 65 -8.11 -1.06 -6.17
N TRP A 66 -8.73 -0.96 -5.00
CA TRP A 66 -8.69 0.22 -4.15
C TRP A 66 -8.38 -0.18 -2.73
N LEU A 67 -7.48 0.58 -2.10
CA LEU A 67 -7.15 0.49 -0.67
C LEU A 67 -7.69 1.73 0.05
N THR A 68 -8.47 1.52 1.11
CA THR A 68 -8.98 2.60 1.95
C THR A 68 -8.37 2.49 3.33
N LEU A 69 -7.42 3.37 3.64
CA LEU A 69 -6.82 3.47 4.96
C LEU A 69 -7.73 4.26 5.92
N PRO A 70 -7.62 4.08 7.25
CA PRO A 70 -8.49 4.75 8.21
C PRO A 70 -8.36 6.28 8.17
N GLY A 71 -9.45 6.96 7.81
CA GLY A 71 -9.50 8.42 7.70
C GLY A 71 -8.95 8.96 6.38
N MET A 72 -8.78 8.10 5.36
CA MET A 72 -8.30 8.47 4.03
C MET A 72 -9.29 8.05 2.95
N GLU A 73 -9.20 8.69 1.80
CA GLU A 73 -9.91 8.26 0.59
C GLU A 73 -9.34 6.95 0.03
N ALA A 74 -10.10 6.33 -0.87
CA ALA A 74 -9.72 5.09 -1.52
C ALA A 74 -8.60 5.34 -2.55
N LEU A 75 -7.44 4.74 -2.31
CA LEU A 75 -6.26 4.83 -3.17
C LEU A 75 -6.32 3.77 -4.28
N PRO A 76 -6.29 4.16 -5.56
CA PRO A 76 -6.31 3.22 -6.68
C PRO A 76 -4.96 2.50 -6.85
N ALA A 77 -5.03 1.22 -7.14
CA ALA A 77 -3.87 0.34 -7.27
C ALA A 77 -4.16 -0.83 -8.22
N ARG A 78 -3.12 -1.58 -8.57
CA ARG A 78 -3.19 -2.81 -9.37
C ARG A 78 -2.50 -3.95 -8.64
N VAL A 79 -3.14 -5.12 -8.64
CA VAL A 79 -2.55 -6.34 -8.09
C VAL A 79 -1.36 -6.76 -8.95
N ILE A 80 -0.22 -7.00 -8.31
CA ILE A 80 1.02 -7.46 -8.95
C ILE A 80 1.23 -8.95 -8.73
N TRP A 81 0.92 -9.43 -7.53
CA TRP A 81 1.04 -10.84 -7.16
C TRP A 81 0.04 -11.19 -6.05
N TRP A 82 -0.20 -12.49 -5.93
CA TRP A 82 -0.93 -13.08 -4.81
C TRP A 82 -0.19 -14.35 -4.40
N GLU A 83 0.06 -14.52 -3.11
CA GLU A 83 0.75 -15.67 -2.55
C GLU A 83 0.34 -15.86 -1.08
N ASP A 84 0.04 -17.09 -0.68
CA ASP A 84 -0.23 -17.46 0.72
C ASP A 84 -1.23 -16.56 1.46
N GLY A 85 -2.34 -16.18 0.82
CA GLY A 85 -3.34 -15.30 1.43
C GLY A 85 -2.90 -13.85 1.57
N LEU A 86 -1.78 -13.45 0.95
CA LEU A 86 -1.35 -12.07 0.80
C LEU A 86 -1.54 -11.63 -0.66
N VAL A 87 -1.91 -10.37 -0.82
CA VAL A 87 -1.92 -9.68 -2.10
C VAL A 87 -0.93 -8.53 -2.06
N GLY A 88 -0.09 -8.44 -3.09
CA GLY A 88 0.78 -7.30 -3.31
C GLY A 88 0.21 -6.41 -4.40
N CYS A 89 0.09 -5.12 -4.12
CA CYS A 89 -0.46 -4.14 -5.05
C CYS A 89 0.51 -2.98 -5.25
N ALA A 90 0.57 -2.46 -6.48
CA ALA A 90 1.24 -1.21 -6.81
C ALA A 90 0.20 -0.11 -6.96
N PHE A 91 0.42 1.07 -6.37
CA PHE A 91 -0.44 2.20 -6.57
C PHE A 91 -0.38 2.69 -8.02
N GLU A 92 -1.50 3.19 -8.55
CA GLU A 92 -1.53 3.77 -9.90
C GLU A 92 -0.71 5.05 -9.98
N GLN A 93 -0.66 5.79 -8.88
CA GLN A 93 0.24 6.92 -8.68
C GLN A 93 0.94 6.76 -7.34
N LEU A 94 2.21 7.18 -7.28
CA LEU A 94 2.97 7.11 -6.05
C LEU A 94 2.25 7.84 -4.91
N LEU A 95 2.24 7.21 -3.75
CA LEU A 95 1.69 7.80 -2.55
C LEU A 95 2.49 9.06 -2.20
N ASN A 96 1.81 10.11 -1.74
CA ASN A 96 2.49 11.31 -1.29
C ASN A 96 3.40 10.96 -0.08
N PRO A 97 4.70 11.31 -0.09
CA PRO A 97 5.62 11.00 1.01
C PRO A 97 5.15 11.48 2.38
N ILE A 98 4.49 12.65 2.45
CA ILE A 98 3.96 13.19 3.70
C ILE A 98 2.81 12.31 4.22
N ILE A 99 1.97 11.79 3.31
CA ILE A 99 0.89 10.86 3.68
C ILE A 99 1.47 9.54 4.19
N LEU A 100 2.47 8.98 3.50
CA LEU A 100 3.16 7.77 3.94
C LEU A 100 3.75 7.94 5.34
N GLU A 101 4.50 9.03 5.57
CA GLU A 101 5.10 9.34 6.87
C GLU A 101 4.03 9.45 7.98
N ASN A 102 2.93 10.17 7.72
CA ASN A 102 1.84 10.33 8.69
C ASN A 102 1.17 8.99 9.03
N VAL A 103 0.91 8.15 8.02
CA VAL A 103 0.34 6.81 8.22
C VAL A 103 1.29 5.94 9.04
N LEU A 104 2.57 5.89 8.65
CA LEU A 104 3.57 5.08 9.37
C LEU A 104 3.78 5.58 10.80
N ALA A 105 3.83 6.89 11.03
CA ALA A 105 3.96 7.48 12.37
C ALA A 105 2.80 7.07 13.29
N ARG A 106 1.56 7.05 12.76
CA ARG A 106 0.37 6.64 13.52
C ARG A 106 0.38 5.16 13.94
N TRP A 107 0.98 4.29 13.14
CA TRP A 107 0.91 2.84 13.33
C TRP A 107 2.21 2.20 13.83
N ARG A 108 3.35 2.90 13.76
CA ARG A 108 4.62 2.49 14.39
C ARG A 108 4.56 2.45 15.93
N GLY A 109 3.60 3.14 16.56
CA GLY A 109 3.49 3.24 18.03
C GLY A 109 2.39 2.40 18.68
N GLN A 110 1.55 1.68 17.92
CA GLN A 110 0.42 0.89 18.47
C GLN A 110 0.74 -0.60 18.66
N GLY A 111 2.01 -0.99 18.54
CA GLY A 111 2.49 -2.36 18.79
C GLY A 111 2.97 -2.58 20.22
N SER A 112 2.15 -2.22 21.22
CA SER A 112 2.37 -2.56 22.64
C SER A 112 1.30 -3.53 23.13
#